data_AF-A0A1R1SHR0-F1
#
_entry.id   AF-A0A1R1SHR0-F1
#
_cell.length_a   1.000
_cell.length_b   1.000
_cell.length_c   1.000
_cell.angle_alpha   90.00
_cell.angle_beta   90.00
_cell.angle_gamma   90.00
#
_symmetry.space_group_name_H-M   'P 1'
#
loop_
_entity.id
_entity.type
_entity.pdbx_description
1 polymer ?
#
loop_
_entity_poly.entity_id
_entity_poly.type
_entity_poly.pdbx_seq_one_letter_code
_entity_poly.pdbx_strand_id
1 'polypeptide(L)'
;MVERTGDPGSASDAEGVAEALDRPLPEGVRRRVVALVADAFGGLTVTELPAQLRQYARFTPTRRAKFAGNAMAAAVESDPVFRQRIAGRLRETQTELAEAIESGSPPAAADPVDVAALAYVLRPAGWVKLVEAAGEEAQRASAERAGEEAERELRRLREELA
;
A
#
# COMPACT_ATOMS: atom_id res chain seq x y z
N MET A 1 -14.62 -55.14 2.12
CA MET A 1 -15.59 -54.19 2.70
C MET A 1 -15.18 -54.00 4.14
N VAL A 2 -14.61 -52.88 4.57
CA VAL A 2 -15.16 -51.53 4.44
C VAL A 2 -14.03 -50.52 4.20
N GLU A 3 -14.12 -49.79 3.09
CA GLU A 3 -13.47 -48.49 2.91
C GLU A 3 -14.22 -47.43 3.72
N ARG A 4 -13.48 -46.56 4.40
CA ARG A 4 -13.93 -45.26 4.89
C ARG A 4 -12.68 -44.40 5.06
N THR A 5 -12.23 -43.71 4.01
CA THR A 5 -12.63 -42.34 3.64
C THR A 5 -12.41 -41.34 4.78
N GLY A 6 -11.52 -40.39 4.53
CA GLY A 6 -11.45 -39.15 5.29
C GLY A 6 -10.01 -38.76 5.63
N ASP A 7 -9.26 -38.34 4.62
CA ASP A 7 -8.27 -37.29 4.79
C ASP A 7 -9.03 -35.96 4.64
N PRO A 8 -9.26 -35.18 5.70
CA PRO A 8 -9.57 -33.77 5.56
C PRO A 8 -8.29 -33.00 5.78
N GLY A 9 -7.77 -32.48 4.67
CA GLY A 9 -6.90 -31.33 4.56
C GLY A 9 -6.15 -30.95 5.83
N SER A 10 -4.85 -31.24 5.83
CA SER A 10 -3.88 -30.36 6.48
C SER A 10 -3.99 -28.99 5.80
N ALA A 11 -5.04 -28.23 6.16
CA ALA A 11 -5.10 -26.79 6.04
C ALA A 11 -3.84 -26.33 6.76
N SER A 12 -2.86 -25.92 5.96
CA SER A 12 -1.52 -25.64 6.44
C SER A 12 -1.61 -24.61 7.55
N ASP A 13 -1.44 -25.11 8.76
CA ASP A 13 -0.96 -24.42 9.95
C ASP A 13 0.38 -23.72 9.62
N ALA A 14 0.28 -22.66 8.83
CA ALA A 14 1.28 -21.62 8.68
C ALA A 14 0.69 -20.33 9.26
N GLU A 15 0.11 -20.44 10.45
CA GLU A 15 -0.20 -19.31 11.31
C GLU A 15 1.12 -18.58 11.62
N GLY A 16 1.29 -17.44 10.95
CA GLY A 16 1.93 -16.29 11.55
C GLY A 16 3.46 -16.32 11.64
N VAL A 17 4.16 -16.65 10.55
CA VAL A 17 5.38 -15.87 10.30
C VAL A 17 4.87 -14.46 10.02
N ALA A 18 5.12 -13.51 10.92
CA ALA A 18 4.68 -12.14 10.72
C ALA A 18 5.27 -11.65 9.40
N GLU A 19 4.46 -11.64 8.35
CA GLU A 19 4.87 -11.23 7.02
C GLU A 19 5.49 -9.84 7.13
N ALA A 20 6.75 -9.73 6.74
CA ALA A 20 7.55 -8.53 6.79
C ALA A 20 8.12 -8.25 5.40
N LEU A 21 8.29 -6.97 5.08
CA LEU A 21 9.00 -6.57 3.87
C LEU A 21 10.50 -6.55 4.15
N ASP A 22 11.26 -7.27 3.34
CA ASP A 22 12.73 -7.28 3.41
C ASP A 22 13.38 -6.06 2.70
N ARG A 23 12.57 -5.29 1.96
CA ARG A 23 13.00 -4.10 1.22
C ARG A 23 12.07 -2.90 1.49
N PRO A 24 12.57 -1.66 1.35
CA PRO A 24 11.72 -0.48 1.46
C PRO A 24 10.55 -0.51 0.49
N LEU A 25 9.44 0.15 0.85
CA LEU A 25 8.27 0.24 -0.03
C LEU A 25 8.64 0.92 -1.36
N PRO A 26 8.13 0.41 -2.50
CA PRO A 26 8.21 1.13 -3.76
C PRO A 26 7.65 2.54 -3.63
N GLU A 27 8.31 3.53 -4.23
CA GLU A 27 7.98 4.95 -4.01
C GLU A 27 6.53 5.30 -4.39
N GLY A 28 5.98 4.68 -5.44
CA GLY A 28 4.57 4.85 -5.82
C GLY A 28 3.61 4.36 -4.73
N VAL A 29 3.86 3.16 -4.18
CA VAL A 29 3.09 2.58 -3.09
C VAL A 29 3.23 3.41 -1.82
N ARG A 30 4.45 3.87 -1.49
CA ARG A 30 4.70 4.74 -0.32
C ARG A 30 3.88 6.02 -0.39
N ARG A 31 3.89 6.71 -1.54
CA ARG A 31 3.08 7.92 -1.75
C ARG A 31 1.60 7.63 -1.61
N ARG A 32 1.13 6.49 -2.13
CA ARG A 32 -0.27 6.12 -2.05
C ARG A 32 -0.70 5.80 -0.61
N VAL A 33 0.12 5.08 0.15
CA VAL A 33 -0.09 4.84 1.59
C VAL A 33 -0.21 6.16 2.33
N VAL A 34 0.68 7.13 2.09
CA VAL A 34 0.61 8.46 2.72
C VAL A 34 -0.70 9.17 2.39
N ALA A 35 -1.17 9.10 1.15
CA ALA A 35 -2.44 9.71 0.75
C ALA A 35 -3.62 9.07 1.50
N LEU A 36 -3.73 7.73 1.51
CA LEU A 36 -4.76 6.99 2.23
C LEU A 36 -4.77 7.33 3.73
N VAL A 37 -3.59 7.40 4.33
CA VAL A 37 -3.44 7.76 5.75
C VAL A 37 -3.87 9.19 5.98
N ALA A 38 -3.50 10.14 5.13
CA ALA A 38 -3.86 11.55 5.27
C ALA A 38 -5.37 11.81 5.16
N ASP A 39 -6.07 11.01 4.35
CA ASP A 39 -7.52 11.02 4.21
C ASP A 39 -8.19 10.41 5.45
N ALA A 40 -7.77 9.22 5.87
CA ALA A 40 -8.26 8.56 7.09
C ALA A 40 -7.96 9.37 8.36
N PHE A 41 -6.86 10.14 8.36
CA PHE A 41 -6.42 11.00 9.46
C PHE A 41 -7.52 11.94 9.95
N GLY A 42 -8.34 12.47 9.04
CA GLY A 42 -9.40 13.43 9.37
C GLY A 42 -10.50 12.85 10.27
N GLY A 43 -10.65 11.53 10.29
CA GLY A 43 -11.60 10.84 11.16
C GLY A 43 -11.05 10.52 12.56
N LEU A 44 -9.78 10.79 12.86
CA LEU A 44 -9.19 10.46 14.17
C LEU A 44 -9.16 11.68 15.08
N THR A 45 -9.43 11.46 16.36
CA THR A 45 -9.24 12.45 17.42
C THR A 45 -7.76 12.62 17.73
N VAL A 46 -7.38 13.77 18.30
CA VAL A 46 -5.97 14.06 18.63
C VAL A 46 -5.37 13.04 19.61
N THR A 47 -6.19 12.47 20.49
CA THR A 47 -5.78 11.43 21.46
C THR A 47 -5.49 10.08 20.81
N GLU A 48 -6.11 9.80 19.67
CA GLU A 48 -5.89 8.57 18.89
C GLU A 48 -4.64 8.65 18.01
N LEU A 49 -4.07 9.84 17.86
CA LEU A 49 -2.88 10.08 17.06
C LEU A 49 -1.58 9.84 17.85
N PRO A 50 -0.59 9.20 17.22
CA PRO A 50 0.79 9.18 17.70
C PRO A 50 1.30 10.60 17.98
N ALA A 51 2.10 10.77 19.03
CA ALA A 51 2.52 12.07 19.53
C ALA A 51 3.15 12.96 18.45
N GLN A 52 4.01 12.39 17.61
CA GLN A 52 4.68 13.05 16.48
C GLN A 52 3.72 13.56 15.40
N LEU A 53 2.52 12.98 15.30
CA LEU A 53 1.51 13.34 14.30
C LEU A 53 0.51 14.40 14.77
N ARG A 54 0.35 14.60 16.09
CA ARG A 54 -0.68 15.49 16.67
C ARG A 54 -0.59 16.92 16.15
N GLN A 55 0.61 17.44 15.92
CA GLN A 55 0.83 18.80 15.41
C GLN A 55 0.24 19.04 14.01
N TYR A 56 0.01 17.97 13.24
CA TYR A 56 -0.52 18.03 11.88
C TYR A 56 -2.04 17.88 11.84
N ALA A 57 -2.72 17.60 12.96
CA ALA A 57 -4.17 17.42 13.00
C ALA A 57 -4.95 18.67 12.55
N ARG A 58 -4.39 19.86 12.80
CA ARG A 58 -4.95 21.14 12.35
C ARG A 58 -4.85 21.41 10.84
N PHE A 59 -4.11 20.58 10.09
CA PHE A 59 -3.90 20.80 8.66
C PHE A 59 -5.01 20.16 7.82
N THR A 60 -5.27 20.73 6.65
CA THR A 60 -6.13 20.11 5.62
C THR A 60 -5.52 18.81 5.11
N PRO A 61 -6.29 17.87 4.52
CA PRO A 61 -5.77 16.60 4.00
C PRO A 61 -4.55 16.78 3.07
N THR A 62 -4.64 17.71 2.13
CA THR A 62 -3.54 18.03 1.19
C THR A 62 -2.29 18.53 1.91
N ARG A 63 -2.43 19.39 2.94
CA ARG A 63 -1.28 19.87 3.72
C ARG A 63 -0.72 18.78 4.62
N ARG A 64 -1.55 17.88 5.16
CA ARG A 64 -1.11 16.71 5.92
C ARG A 64 -0.26 15.79 5.05
N ALA A 65 -0.73 15.40 3.88
CA ALA A 65 0.06 14.58 2.95
C ALA A 65 1.40 15.24 2.60
N LYS A 66 1.39 16.56 2.34
CA LYS A 66 2.59 17.33 1.97
C LYS A 66 3.61 17.46 3.10
N PHE A 67 3.19 17.80 4.32
CA PHE A 67 4.10 18.17 5.42
C PHE A 67 4.32 17.06 6.44
N ALA A 68 3.42 16.08 6.53
CA ALA A 68 3.50 14.98 7.47
C ALA A 68 3.80 13.64 6.80
N GLY A 69 3.98 13.58 5.48
CA GLY A 69 4.06 12.32 4.73
C GLY A 69 5.10 11.34 5.26
N ASN A 70 6.31 11.79 5.55
CA ASN A 70 7.35 10.93 6.12
C ASN A 70 7.00 10.44 7.53
N ALA A 71 6.44 11.32 8.38
CA ALA A 71 6.01 10.94 9.72
C ALA A 71 4.82 9.96 9.69
N MET A 72 3.91 10.11 8.73
CA MET A 72 2.78 9.20 8.52
C MET A 72 3.25 7.83 8.06
N ALA A 73 4.15 7.76 7.08
CA ALA A 73 4.72 6.51 6.61
C ALA A 73 5.42 5.75 7.75
N ALA A 74 6.29 6.44 8.50
CA ALA A 74 6.98 5.87 9.65
C ALA A 74 6.02 5.40 10.75
N ALA A 75 4.94 6.15 11.02
CA ALA A 75 3.95 5.76 12.02
C ALA A 75 3.17 4.51 11.63
N VAL A 76 2.75 4.37 10.36
CA VAL A 76 2.05 3.16 9.89
C VAL A 76 2.93 1.91 10.02
N GLU A 77 4.23 2.05 9.74
CA GLU A 77 5.19 0.98 9.85
C GLU A 77 5.43 0.58 11.31
N SER A 78 5.74 1.56 12.17
CA SER A 78 6.25 1.33 13.53
C SER A 78 5.18 1.25 14.63
N ASP A 79 3.97 1.76 14.40
CA ASP A 79 2.88 1.78 15.40
C ASP A 79 1.70 0.91 14.93
N PRO A 80 1.61 -0.34 15.43
CA PRO A 80 0.51 -1.25 15.10
C PRO A 80 -0.87 -0.72 15.47
N VAL A 81 -1.00 0.02 16.59
CA VAL A 81 -2.29 0.53 17.06
C VAL A 81 -2.77 1.64 16.13
N PHE A 82 -1.88 2.55 15.75
CA PHE A 82 -2.20 3.57 14.75
C PHE A 82 -2.57 2.93 13.40
N ARG A 83 -1.78 1.96 12.92
CA ARG A 83 -2.10 1.23 11.68
C ARG A 83 -3.48 0.56 11.74
N GLN A 84 -3.83 -0.09 12.85
CA GLN A 84 -5.15 -0.72 13.03
C GLN A 84 -6.29 0.31 12.99
N ARG A 85 -6.11 1.49 13.58
CA ARG A 85 -7.11 2.58 13.48
C ARG A 85 -7.30 3.04 12.04
N ILE A 86 -6.20 3.22 11.29
CA ILE A 86 -6.27 3.57 9.86
C ILE A 86 -6.94 2.43 9.07
N ALA A 87 -6.58 1.18 9.33
CA ALA A 87 -7.19 0.01 8.71
C ALA A 87 -8.71 -0.03 8.93
N GLY A 88 -9.19 0.23 10.16
CA GLY A 88 -10.61 0.36 10.46
C GLY A 88 -11.29 1.44 9.61
N ARG A 89 -10.68 2.62 9.48
CA ARG A 89 -11.20 3.69 8.62
C ARG A 89 -11.22 3.29 7.14
N LEU A 90 -10.21 2.57 6.64
CA LEU A 90 -10.18 2.13 5.25
C LEU A 90 -11.26 1.10 4.94
N ARG A 91 -11.61 0.22 5.90
CA ARG A 91 -12.75 -0.70 5.75
C ARG A 91 -14.09 0.02 5.66
N GLU A 92 -14.22 1.16 6.34
CA GLU A 92 -15.44 2.00 6.28
C GLU A 92 -15.53 2.78 4.96
N THR A 93 -14.41 3.32 4.47
CA THR A 93 -14.42 4.21 3.29
C THR A 93 -14.28 3.46 1.96
N GLN A 94 -13.65 2.30 1.97
CA GLN A 94 -13.38 1.47 0.80
C GLN A 94 -13.76 0.01 1.05
N THR A 95 -14.99 -0.21 1.57
CA THR A 95 -15.47 -1.53 2.01
C THR A 95 -15.26 -2.63 0.98
N GLU A 96 -15.75 -2.44 -0.25
CA GLU A 96 -15.69 -3.44 -1.31
C GLU A 96 -14.24 -3.85 -1.64
N LEU A 97 -13.33 -2.87 -1.76
CA LEU A 97 -11.93 -3.15 -2.08
C LEU A 97 -11.19 -3.77 -0.89
N ALA A 98 -11.48 -3.32 0.34
CA ALA A 98 -10.89 -3.88 1.54
C ALA A 98 -11.28 -5.36 1.73
N GLU A 99 -12.57 -5.70 1.56
CA GLU A 99 -13.06 -7.08 1.64
C GLU A 99 -12.47 -7.97 0.55
N ALA A 100 -12.37 -7.47 -0.69
CA ALA A 100 -11.74 -8.21 -1.79
C ALA A 100 -10.25 -8.49 -1.52
N ILE A 101 -9.52 -7.52 -0.95
CA ILE A 101 -8.11 -7.68 -0.58
C ILE A 101 -7.95 -8.64 0.60
N GLU A 102 -8.79 -8.54 1.63
CA GLU A 102 -8.74 -9.40 2.81
C GLU A 102 -9.13 -10.85 2.51
N SER A 103 -10.01 -11.07 1.53
CA SER A 103 -10.35 -12.39 1.00
C SER A 103 -9.31 -12.95 0.02
N GLY A 104 -8.25 -12.19 -0.30
CA GLY A 104 -7.18 -12.62 -1.21
C GLY A 104 -7.58 -12.61 -2.69
N SER A 105 -8.67 -11.93 -3.05
CA SER A 105 -9.20 -11.85 -4.41
C SER A 105 -9.39 -10.40 -4.86
N PRO A 106 -8.32 -9.58 -4.93
CA PRO A 106 -8.42 -8.21 -5.41
C PRO A 106 -8.96 -8.16 -6.86
N PRO A 107 -9.83 -7.19 -7.21
CA PRO A 107 -10.39 -7.10 -8.55
C PRO A 107 -9.31 -6.87 -9.62
N ALA A 108 -9.39 -7.57 -10.75
CA ALA A 108 -8.39 -7.44 -11.84
C ALA A 108 -8.33 -6.03 -12.46
N ALA A 109 -9.39 -5.24 -12.33
CA ALA A 109 -9.46 -3.86 -12.81
C ALA A 109 -8.97 -2.82 -11.79
N ALA A 110 -8.66 -3.22 -10.55
CA ALA A 110 -8.15 -2.31 -9.53
C ALA A 110 -6.71 -1.89 -9.86
N ASP A 111 -6.35 -0.64 -9.56
CA ASP A 111 -4.97 -0.17 -9.70
C ASP A 111 -4.06 -1.00 -8.77
N PRO A 112 -3.00 -1.66 -9.29
CA PRO A 112 -2.07 -2.44 -8.48
C PRO A 112 -1.44 -1.62 -7.33
N VAL A 113 -1.20 -0.32 -7.53
CA VAL A 113 -0.64 0.56 -6.50
C VAL A 113 -1.63 0.78 -5.36
N ASP A 114 -2.92 0.90 -5.68
CA ASP A 114 -3.98 1.04 -4.67
C ASP A 114 -4.17 -0.26 -3.89
N VAL A 115 -4.18 -1.41 -4.58
CA VAL A 115 -4.25 -2.74 -3.96
C VAL A 115 -3.07 -2.95 -3.00
N ALA A 116 -1.85 -2.65 -3.45
CA ALA A 116 -0.65 -2.77 -2.61
C ALA A 116 -0.69 -1.83 -1.39
N ALA A 117 -1.15 -0.58 -1.57
CA ALA A 117 -1.22 0.39 -0.49
C ALA A 117 -2.27 0.00 0.57
N LEU A 118 -3.44 -0.51 0.16
CA LEU A 118 -4.44 -1.04 1.10
C LEU A 118 -3.91 -2.29 1.80
N ALA A 119 -3.35 -3.25 1.06
CA ALA A 119 -2.78 -4.48 1.62
C ALA A 119 -1.68 -4.18 2.65
N TYR A 120 -0.84 -3.16 2.37
CA TYR A 120 0.19 -2.71 3.30
C TYR A 120 -0.39 -2.24 4.64
N VAL A 121 -1.54 -1.55 4.64
CA VAL A 121 -2.16 -1.06 5.88
C VAL A 121 -2.99 -2.15 6.56
N LEU A 122 -3.77 -2.92 5.80
CA LEU A 122 -4.69 -3.94 6.30
C LEU A 122 -3.97 -5.20 6.82
N ARG A 123 -2.78 -5.51 6.25
CA ARG A 123 -1.97 -6.69 6.58
C ARG A 123 -2.73 -8.04 6.50
N PRO A 124 -3.52 -8.32 5.45
CA PRO A 124 -4.05 -9.67 5.24
C PRO A 124 -2.90 -10.65 4.92
N ALA A 125 -3.18 -11.95 4.98
CA ALA A 125 -2.22 -12.94 4.51
C ALA A 125 -1.84 -12.69 3.03
N GLY A 126 -0.55 -12.79 2.71
CA GLY A 126 0.02 -12.56 1.38
C GLY A 126 0.22 -11.10 1.00
N TRP A 127 0.03 -10.14 1.92
CA TRP A 127 0.13 -8.71 1.61
C TRP A 127 1.50 -8.31 1.05
N VAL A 128 2.57 -8.98 1.46
CA VAL A 128 3.93 -8.69 0.96
C VAL A 128 3.99 -8.90 -0.54
N LYS A 129 3.43 -10.02 -1.04
CA LYS A 129 3.41 -10.35 -2.47
C LYS A 129 2.69 -9.29 -3.30
N LEU A 130 1.59 -8.74 -2.77
CA LEU A 130 0.83 -7.67 -3.43
C LEU A 130 1.68 -6.40 -3.56
N VAL A 131 2.44 -6.05 -2.51
CA VAL A 131 3.34 -4.87 -2.54
C VAL A 131 4.50 -5.08 -3.50
N GLU A 132 5.08 -6.29 -3.52
CA GLU A 132 6.18 -6.62 -4.42
C GLU A 132 5.75 -6.60 -5.89
N ALA A 133 4.60 -7.20 -6.22
CA ALA A 133 4.06 -7.20 -7.57
C ALA A 133 3.78 -5.77 -8.08
N ALA A 134 3.20 -4.92 -7.23
CA ALA A 134 2.98 -3.50 -7.58
C ALA A 134 4.31 -2.74 -7.75
N GLY A 135 5.33 -3.08 -6.95
CA GLY A 135 6.68 -2.53 -7.11
C GLY A 135 7.33 -2.88 -8.44
N GLU A 136 7.18 -4.13 -8.88
CA GLU A 136 7.69 -4.59 -10.17
C GLU A 136 6.98 -3.93 -11.35
N GLU A 137 5.65 -3.78 -11.28
CA GLU A 137 4.87 -3.07 -12.30
C GLU A 137 5.26 -1.58 -12.35
N ALA A 138 5.36 -0.91 -11.20
CA ALA A 138 5.79 0.48 -11.13
C ALA A 138 7.20 0.68 -11.70
N GLN A 139 8.11 -0.27 -11.44
CA GLN A 139 9.46 -0.26 -12.00
C GLN A 139 9.44 -0.40 -13.52
N ARG A 140 8.65 -1.35 -14.08
CA ARG A 140 8.49 -1.52 -15.53
C ARG A 140 7.97 -0.25 -16.20
N ALA A 141 6.88 0.32 -15.68
CA ALA A 141 6.32 1.56 -16.20
C ALA A 141 7.30 2.74 -16.11
N SER A 142 8.19 2.77 -15.12
CA SER A 142 9.22 3.81 -15.01
C SER A 142 10.32 3.66 -16.08
N ALA A 143 10.72 2.42 -16.38
CA ALA A 143 11.73 2.12 -17.38
C ALA A 143 11.23 2.47 -18.80
N GLU A 144 9.95 2.17 -19.09
CA GLU A 144 9.31 2.55 -20.36
C GLU A 144 9.29 4.07 -20.55
N ARG A 145 8.85 4.83 -19.55
CA ARG A 145 8.84 6.31 -19.61
C ARG A 145 10.24 6.90 -19.82
N ALA A 146 11.24 6.37 -19.13
CA ALA A 146 12.63 6.83 -19.28
C ALA A 146 13.17 6.56 -20.71
N GLY A 147 12.79 5.43 -21.31
CA GLY A 147 13.10 5.12 -22.70
C GLY A 147 12.50 6.14 -23.67
N GLU A 148 11.21 6.45 -23.53
CA GLU A 148 10.56 7.44 -24.39
C GLU A 148 11.14 8.85 -24.24
N GLU A 149 11.49 9.26 -23.01
CA GLU A 149 12.14 10.56 -22.75
C GLU A 149 13.51 10.63 -23.40
N ALA A 150 14.31 9.57 -23.30
CA ALA A 150 15.60 9.48 -23.96
C ALA A 150 15.47 9.53 -25.49
N GLU A 151 14.45 8.87 -26.07
CA GLU A 151 14.17 8.95 -27.51
C GLU A 151 13.74 10.34 -27.96
N ARG A 152 12.91 11.03 -27.17
CA ARG A 152 12.50 12.42 -27.45
C ARG A 152 13.70 13.36 -27.41
N GLU A 153 14.57 13.23 -26.42
CA GLU A 153 15.77 14.05 -26.30
C GLU A 153 16.78 13.76 -27.41
N LEU A 154 16.99 12.48 -27.76
CA LEU A 154 17.84 12.11 -28.90
C LEU A 154 17.33 12.70 -30.22
N ARG A 155 16.01 12.73 -30.44
CA ARG A 155 15.40 13.34 -31.62
C ARG A 155 15.67 14.84 -31.66
N ARG A 156 15.42 15.52 -30.54
CA ARG A 156 15.67 16.96 -30.41
C ARG A 156 17.14 17.31 -30.67
N LEU A 157 18.08 16.60 -30.04
CA LEU A 157 19.51 16.84 -30.22
C LEU A 157 19.99 16.56 -31.65
N ARG A 158 19.38 15.59 -32.36
CA ARG A 158 19.65 15.35 -33.78
C ARG A 158 19.14 16.48 -34.68
N GLU A 159 17.98 17.06 -34.36
CA GLU A 159 17.43 18.21 -35.08
C GLU A 159 18.26 19.48 -34.85
N GLU A 160 18.83 19.68 -33.66
CA GLU A 160 19.70 20.84 -33.35
C GLU A 160 21.09 20.77 -34.01
N LEU A 161 21.53 19.59 -34.48
CA LEU A 161 22.82 19.36 -35.14
C LEU A 161 22.76 19.30 -36.68
N ALA A 162 21.56 19.37 -37.27
CA ALA A 162 21.31 19.35 -38.71
C ALA A 162 21.12 20.77 -39.28
#